data_AF-A0A090QAY6-F1
#
_entry.id   AF-A0A090QAY6-F1
#
_cell.length_a   1.000
_cell.length_b   1.000
_cell.length_c   1.000
_cell.angle_alpha   90.00
_cell.angle_beta   90.00
_cell.angle_gamma   90.00
#
_symmetry.space_group_name_H-M   'P 1'
#
loop_
_entity.id
_entity.type
_entity.pdbx_description
1 polymer ?
#
loop_
_entity_poly.entity_id
_entity_poly.type
_entity_poly.pdbx_seq_one_letter_code
_entity_poly.pdbx_strand_id
1 'polypeptide(L)'
;MEYGFYETELIRDDWMFVNFKDGNETKKILGYKCKQQFVSFRGRDYEIYYATELSAYKDGPWKFMGAPGLILEVRSLDGSVSMKATDVNTTTVLEVKNMPDHWGGSSLGIGYDEFVKRYRLWREEVVKKNKFEDPNIIVVVPYRDFEIYKHYFVDNHRY
;
A
#
# COMPACT_ATOMS: atom_id res chain seq x y z
N MET A 1 28.59 -14.90 0.86
CA MET A 1 27.41 -15.36 1.60
C MET A 1 26.35 -14.29 1.48
N GLU A 2 25.35 -14.60 0.68
CA GLU A 2 24.30 -13.73 0.18
C GLU A 2 23.11 -13.81 1.16
N TYR A 3 22.68 -12.69 1.75
CA TYR A 3 21.63 -12.69 2.76
C TYR A 3 20.55 -11.64 2.43
N GLY A 4 19.47 -12.13 1.83
CA GLY A 4 18.15 -11.52 1.79
C GLY A 4 17.12 -12.60 2.13
N PHE A 5 15.89 -12.21 2.45
CA PHE A 5 14.77 -13.14 2.40
C PHE A 5 14.66 -13.62 0.94
N TYR A 6 15.20 -14.79 0.60
CA TYR A 6 15.12 -15.36 -0.76
C TYR A 6 13.79 -16.04 -1.05
N GLU A 7 13.00 -16.29 0.00
CA GLU A 7 11.66 -16.83 -0.16
C GLU A 7 10.67 -15.69 0.05
N THR A 8 10.04 -15.27 -1.06
CA THR A 8 8.87 -14.40 -1.04
C THR A 8 7.76 -15.10 -0.26
N GLU A 9 7.51 -14.70 0.98
CA GLU A 9 6.38 -15.20 1.76
C GLU A 9 5.12 -14.41 1.39
N LEU A 10 4.01 -15.12 1.17
CA LEU A 10 2.72 -14.46 1.05
C LEU A 10 2.31 -13.89 2.40
N ILE A 11 1.97 -12.61 2.45
CA ILE A 11 1.36 -12.01 3.63
C ILE A 11 -0.15 -12.13 3.47
N ARG A 12 -0.78 -12.86 4.40
CA ARG A 12 -2.23 -12.83 4.52
C ARG A 12 -2.62 -11.47 5.10
N ASP A 13 -3.35 -10.71 4.30
CA ASP A 13 -3.88 -9.43 4.72
C ASP A 13 -5.34 -9.59 5.13
N ASP A 14 -5.67 -9.10 6.31
CA ASP A 14 -7.04 -9.04 6.78
C ASP A 14 -7.60 -7.64 6.49
N TRP A 15 -8.91 -7.58 6.24
CA TRP A 15 -9.58 -6.32 5.98
C TRP A 15 -9.46 -5.38 7.18
N MET A 16 -8.89 -4.19 6.95
CA MET A 16 -8.80 -3.16 7.98
C MET A 16 -9.42 -1.88 7.45
N PHE A 17 -10.42 -1.38 8.18
CA PHE A 17 -10.93 -0.04 7.95
C PHE A 17 -9.84 0.96 8.33
N VAL A 18 -9.39 1.74 7.35
CA VAL A 18 -8.45 2.82 7.55
C VAL A 18 -9.18 4.07 8.02
N ASN A 19 -8.67 4.69 9.08
CA ASN A 19 -9.19 5.94 9.61
C ASN A 19 -8.54 7.11 8.87
N PHE A 20 -9.27 7.71 7.94
CA PHE A 20 -8.85 8.93 7.27
C PHE A 20 -9.06 10.15 8.16
N LYS A 21 -8.15 11.12 8.04
CA LYS A 21 -8.27 12.46 8.63
C LYS A 21 -8.35 13.47 7.49
N ASP A 22 -9.34 14.34 7.54
CA ASP A 22 -9.50 15.37 6.50
C ASP A 22 -8.32 16.35 6.49
N GLY A 23 -7.86 16.65 5.29
CA GLY A 23 -6.95 17.76 5.02
C GLY A 23 -7.73 19.00 4.58
N ASN A 24 -7.02 20.12 4.49
CA ASN A 24 -7.63 21.40 4.08
C ASN A 24 -7.39 21.73 2.60
N GLU A 25 -6.57 20.93 1.91
CA GLU A 25 -6.23 21.20 0.52
C GLU A 25 -7.24 20.61 -0.47
N THR A 26 -7.31 21.27 -1.62
CA THR A 26 -8.01 20.75 -2.80
C THR A 26 -7.11 20.90 -4.01
N LYS A 27 -7.24 19.98 -4.96
CA LYS A 27 -6.51 20.07 -6.24
C LYS A 27 -7.31 19.45 -7.38
N LYS A 28 -6.94 19.77 -8.61
CA LYS A 28 -7.56 19.22 -9.81
C LYS A 28 -6.71 18.08 -10.36
N ILE A 29 -7.27 16.86 -10.44
CA ILE A 29 -6.62 15.69 -11.04
C ILE A 29 -7.53 15.17 -12.15
N LEU A 30 -6.99 15.06 -13.37
CA LEU A 30 -7.73 14.58 -14.55
C LEU A 30 -9.07 15.32 -14.78
N GLY A 31 -9.14 16.60 -14.42
CA GLY A 31 -10.35 17.40 -14.54
C GLY A 31 -11.26 17.41 -13.30
N TYR A 32 -11.11 16.45 -12.38
CA TYR A 32 -11.94 16.31 -11.18
C TYR A 32 -11.43 17.17 -10.03
N LYS A 33 -12.37 17.74 -9.26
CA LYS A 33 -12.02 18.40 -7.99
C LYS A 33 -11.79 17.34 -6.91
N CYS A 34 -10.56 17.26 -6.42
CA CYS A 34 -10.18 16.33 -5.37
C CYS A 34 -9.97 17.03 -4.03
N LYS A 35 -10.33 16.34 -2.94
CA LYS A 35 -10.10 16.75 -1.56
C LYS A 35 -8.97 15.92 -0.95
N GLN A 36 -8.20 16.54 -0.06
CA GLN A 36 -7.09 15.90 0.64
C GLN A 36 -7.58 15.12 1.87
N GLN A 37 -6.97 13.97 2.10
CA GLN A 37 -7.07 13.22 3.36
C GLN A 37 -5.70 12.65 3.74
N PHE A 38 -5.51 12.39 5.02
CA PHE A 38 -4.32 11.75 5.58
C PHE A 38 -4.69 10.42 6.20
N VAL A 39 -3.80 9.44 6.09
CA VAL A 39 -3.98 8.12 6.68
C VAL A 39 -2.64 7.52 7.09
N SER A 40 -2.60 6.92 8.27
CA SER A 40 -1.49 6.07 8.70
C SER A 40 -1.84 4.63 8.38
N PHE A 41 -1.10 3.99 7.46
CA PHE A 41 -1.37 2.63 7.03
C PHE A 41 -0.08 1.82 6.99
N ARG A 42 -0.10 0.64 7.64
CA ARG A 42 1.00 -0.35 7.61
C ARG A 42 2.39 0.26 7.90
N GLY A 43 2.45 1.17 8.87
CA GLY A 43 3.69 1.80 9.35
C GLY A 43 4.16 3.02 8.54
N ARG A 44 3.34 3.54 7.62
CA ARG A 44 3.65 4.73 6.82
C ARG A 44 2.49 5.71 6.83
N ASP A 45 2.82 7.00 6.87
CA ASP A 45 1.84 8.07 6.72
C ASP A 45 1.70 8.44 5.25
N TYR A 46 0.46 8.55 4.81
CA TYR A 46 0.09 8.89 3.46
C TYR A 46 -0.78 10.13 3.44
N GLU A 47 -0.57 10.91 2.40
CA GLU A 47 -1.48 11.90 1.89
C GLU A 47 -2.18 11.32 0.66
N ILE A 48 -3.50 11.47 0.61
CA ILE A 48 -4.31 11.02 -0.51
C ILE A 48 -5.17 12.17 -1.03
N TYR A 49 -5.55 12.08 -2.30
CA TYR A 49 -6.55 12.96 -2.90
C TYR A 49 -7.63 12.17 -3.61
N TYR A 50 -8.87 12.42 -3.24
CA TYR A 50 -10.04 11.70 -3.76
C TYR A 50 -11.04 12.64 -4.43
N ALA A 51 -11.66 12.18 -5.51
CA ALA A 51 -12.64 12.93 -6.28
C ALA A 51 -14.05 12.77 -5.69
N THR A 52 -14.61 13.84 -5.13
CA THR A 52 -15.97 13.82 -4.54
C THR A 52 -17.07 13.63 -5.58
N GLU A 53 -16.80 14.04 -6.83
CA GLU A 53 -17.70 13.83 -7.97
C GLU A 53 -17.88 12.34 -8.30
N LEU A 54 -16.89 11.50 -7.94
CA LEU A 54 -16.89 10.06 -8.12
C LEU A 54 -17.23 9.33 -6.82
N SER A 55 -18.13 9.91 -6.00
CA SER A 55 -18.51 9.39 -4.66
C SER A 55 -19.15 7.99 -4.66
N ALA A 56 -19.69 7.55 -5.80
CA ALA A 56 -20.21 6.19 -5.97
C ALA A 56 -19.09 5.11 -5.88
N TYR A 57 -17.84 5.50 -6.11
CA TYR A 57 -16.68 4.62 -6.13
C TYR A 57 -15.76 4.96 -4.96
N LYS A 58 -15.91 4.26 -3.83
CA LYS A 58 -15.08 4.48 -2.62
C LYS A 58 -13.81 3.62 -2.66
N ASP A 59 -13.11 3.69 -3.78
CA ASP A 59 -12.00 2.82 -4.14
C ASP A 59 -10.73 3.65 -4.41
N GLY A 60 -9.64 2.99 -4.74
CA GLY A 60 -8.36 3.63 -5.00
C GLY A 60 -7.27 2.65 -5.40
N PRO A 61 -6.05 3.14 -5.61
CA PRO A 61 -4.94 2.28 -5.96
C PRO A 61 -4.60 1.33 -4.81
N TRP A 62 -4.34 0.06 -5.14
CA TRP A 62 -3.85 -0.96 -4.23
C TRP A 62 -4.80 -1.28 -3.06
N LYS A 63 -4.46 -0.88 -1.83
CA LYS A 63 -5.25 -1.14 -0.61
C LYS A 63 -5.92 0.11 -0.07
N PHE A 64 -5.83 1.22 -0.81
CA PHE A 64 -6.45 2.48 -0.42
C PHE A 64 -7.88 2.50 -0.92
N MET A 65 -8.81 2.44 0.02
CA MET A 65 -10.24 2.47 -0.24
C MET A 65 -10.95 3.06 0.98
N GLY A 66 -12.24 3.39 0.84
CA GLY A 66 -13.06 3.90 1.94
C GLY A 66 -13.08 5.42 2.08
N ALA A 67 -12.30 6.16 1.28
CA ALA A 67 -12.48 7.60 1.15
C ALA A 67 -13.88 7.92 0.56
N PRO A 68 -14.46 9.11 0.80
CA PRO A 68 -15.77 9.52 0.26
C PRO A 68 -15.80 9.80 -1.26
N GLY A 69 -15.10 8.99 -2.05
CA GLY A 69 -14.99 9.04 -3.51
C GLY A 69 -13.70 8.37 -3.99
N LEU A 70 -13.51 8.36 -5.31
CA LEU A 70 -12.40 7.62 -5.93
C LEU A 70 -11.07 8.31 -5.64
N ILE A 71 -10.12 7.58 -5.04
CA ILE A 71 -8.78 8.08 -4.77
C ILE A 71 -7.99 8.12 -6.07
N LEU A 72 -7.60 9.31 -6.49
CA LEU A 72 -6.86 9.54 -7.74
C LEU A 72 -5.36 9.78 -7.51
N GLU A 73 -4.94 10.01 -6.28
CA GLU A 73 -3.54 10.17 -5.95
C GLU A 73 -3.26 9.72 -4.51
N VAL A 74 -2.13 9.05 -4.32
CA VAL A 74 -1.59 8.62 -3.03
C VAL A 74 -0.10 8.93 -3.02
N ARG A 75 0.37 9.56 -1.95
CA ARG A 75 1.77 9.86 -1.71
C ARG A 75 2.11 9.55 -0.27
N SER A 76 3.19 8.83 -0.02
CA SER A 76 3.72 8.75 1.33
C SER A 76 4.47 10.01 1.71
N LEU A 77 4.36 10.42 2.98
CA LEU A 77 4.99 11.65 3.47
C LEU A 77 6.52 11.58 3.45
N ASP A 78 7.09 10.36 3.47
CA ASP A 78 8.53 10.13 3.32
C ASP A 78 9.00 10.05 1.87
N GLY A 79 8.09 10.17 0.89
CA GLY A 79 8.41 10.16 -0.54
C GLY A 79 8.69 8.79 -1.15
N SER A 80 8.70 7.71 -0.36
CA SER A 80 9.00 6.35 -0.85
C SER A 80 7.92 5.78 -1.78
N VAL A 81 6.66 6.21 -1.64
CA VAL A 81 5.53 5.73 -2.44
C VAL A 81 4.82 6.90 -3.08
N SER A 82 4.61 6.81 -4.39
CA SER A 82 3.77 7.76 -5.14
C SER A 82 3.00 7.05 -6.23
N MET A 83 1.68 7.16 -6.19
CA MET A 83 0.75 6.60 -7.17
C MET A 83 -0.21 7.70 -7.59
N LYS A 84 -0.36 7.89 -8.90
CA LYS A 84 -1.26 8.90 -9.46
C LYS A 84 -2.01 8.33 -10.64
N ALA A 85 -3.32 8.55 -10.67
CA ALA A 85 -4.15 8.18 -11.81
C ALA A 85 -3.69 8.94 -13.06
N THR A 86 -3.51 8.19 -14.15
CA THR A 86 -3.18 8.75 -15.46
C THR A 86 -4.41 8.93 -16.33
N ASP A 87 -5.47 8.17 -16.06
CA ASP A 87 -6.71 8.21 -16.83
C ASP A 87 -7.89 7.66 -16.00
N VAL A 88 -9.14 8.04 -16.34
CA VAL A 88 -10.37 7.54 -15.71
C VAL A 88 -11.39 7.23 -16.81
N ASN A 89 -11.77 5.96 -16.92
CA ASN A 89 -12.78 5.49 -17.89
C ASN A 89 -13.87 4.70 -17.18
N THR A 90 -15.10 4.80 -17.71
CA THR A 90 -16.22 3.97 -17.27
C THR A 90 -16.38 2.79 -18.23
N THR A 91 -16.42 1.57 -17.69
CA THR A 91 -16.76 0.36 -18.43
C THR A 91 -17.95 -0.34 -17.78
N THR A 92 -18.78 -1.00 -18.57
CA THR A 92 -19.88 -1.85 -18.09
C THR A 92 -19.49 -3.31 -17.97
N VAL A 93 -18.32 -3.68 -18.47
CA VAL A 93 -17.78 -5.05 -18.41
C VAL A 93 -16.54 -5.02 -17.53
N LEU A 94 -16.63 -5.68 -16.38
CA LEU A 94 -15.47 -6.03 -15.56
C LEU A 94 -15.06 -7.44 -15.94
N GLU A 95 -13.91 -7.58 -16.60
CA GLU A 95 -13.30 -8.89 -16.77
C GLU A 95 -12.71 -9.33 -15.42
N VAL A 96 -13.42 -10.24 -14.75
CA VAL A 96 -12.89 -10.90 -13.56
C VAL A 96 -11.77 -11.84 -14.02
N LYS A 97 -10.53 -11.45 -13.77
CA LYS A 97 -9.39 -12.36 -13.93
C LYS A 97 -9.35 -13.27 -12.70
N ASN A 98 -9.33 -14.59 -12.95
CA ASN A 98 -9.14 -15.56 -11.88
C ASN A 98 -7.73 -15.40 -11.29
N MET A 99 -7.63 -15.62 -9.98
CA MET A 99 -6.33 -15.74 -9.32
C MET A 99 -5.55 -16.90 -9.96
N PRO A 100 -4.24 -16.74 -10.29
CA PRO A 100 -3.49 -17.80 -10.93
C PRO A 100 -3.42 -19.06 -10.05
N ASP A 101 -3.52 -20.25 -10.65
CA ASP A 101 -3.65 -21.53 -9.94
C ASP A 101 -2.53 -21.81 -8.92
N HIS A 102 -1.31 -21.31 -9.18
CA HIS A 102 -0.16 -21.47 -8.28
C HIS A 102 -0.27 -20.68 -6.96
N TRP A 103 -1.28 -19.82 -6.80
CA TRP A 103 -1.59 -19.12 -5.55
C TRP A 103 -2.66 -19.84 -4.72
N GLY A 104 -3.42 -20.77 -5.33
CA GLY A 104 -4.52 -21.49 -4.68
C GLY A 104 -4.08 -22.60 -3.71
N GLY A 105 -2.79 -22.97 -3.71
CA GLY A 105 -2.23 -24.04 -2.87
C GLY A 105 -1.51 -23.58 -1.60
N SER A 106 -1.11 -22.31 -1.50
CA SER A 106 -0.36 -21.78 -0.35
C SER A 106 -1.33 -21.21 0.70
N SER A 107 -2.02 -22.10 1.41
CA SER A 107 -2.87 -21.78 2.57
C SER A 107 -2.10 -21.30 3.81
N LEU A 108 -0.83 -20.91 3.66
CA LEU A 108 0.14 -20.67 4.73
C LEU A 108 0.80 -19.28 4.63
N GLY A 109 0.10 -18.28 4.09
CA GLY A 109 0.57 -16.91 4.21
C GLY A 109 0.68 -16.50 5.69
N ILE A 110 1.75 -15.80 6.06
CA ILE A 110 1.90 -15.30 7.43
C ILE A 110 0.99 -14.08 7.65
N GLY A 111 0.43 -13.94 8.86
CA GLY A 111 -0.33 -12.74 9.20
C GLY A 111 0.58 -11.51 9.25
N TYR A 112 0.02 -10.32 8.99
CA TYR A 112 0.80 -9.08 9.02
C TYR A 112 1.55 -8.86 10.36
N ASP A 113 0.93 -9.18 11.48
CA ASP A 113 1.58 -9.03 12.79
C ASP A 113 2.81 -9.94 12.95
N GLU A 114 2.75 -11.14 12.38
CA GLU A 114 3.88 -12.07 12.33
C GLU A 114 5.00 -11.53 11.44
N PHE A 115 4.64 -10.99 10.27
CA PHE A 115 5.58 -10.31 9.39
C PHE A 115 6.29 -9.16 10.13
N VAL A 116 5.55 -8.30 10.84
CA VAL A 116 6.13 -7.18 11.60
C VAL A 116 7.12 -7.66 12.66
N LYS A 117 6.81 -8.74 13.37
CA LYS A 117 7.72 -9.33 14.37
C LYS A 117 9.02 -9.80 13.73
N ARG A 118 8.91 -10.61 12.66
CA ARG A 118 10.08 -11.14 11.93
C ARG A 118 10.95 -10.02 11.34
N TYR A 119 10.32 -9.03 10.73
CA TYR A 119 11.02 -7.88 10.15
C TYR A 119 11.80 -7.08 11.21
N ARG A 120 11.22 -6.86 12.40
CA ARG A 120 11.90 -6.18 13.50
C ARG A 120 13.13 -6.95 13.98
N LEU A 121 13.01 -8.27 14.17
CA LEU A 121 14.14 -9.12 14.58
C LEU A 121 15.28 -9.06 13.56
N TRP A 122 14.96 -9.25 12.27
CA TRP A 122 15.93 -9.13 11.20
C TRP A 122 16.62 -7.76 11.18
N ARG A 123 15.85 -6.67 11.36
CA ARG A 123 16.41 -5.31 11.42
C ARG A 123 17.42 -5.16 12.56
N GLU A 124 17.10 -5.65 13.76
CA GLU A 124 18.02 -5.59 14.91
C GLU A 124 19.32 -6.34 14.63
N GLU A 125 19.24 -7.52 14.02
CA GLU A 125 20.42 -8.30 13.63
C GLU A 125 21.29 -7.57 12.61
N VAL A 126 20.67 -6.98 11.58
CA VAL A 126 21.37 -6.18 10.57
C VAL A 126 22.06 -4.97 11.21
N VAL A 127 21.40 -4.27 12.13
CA VAL A 127 21.99 -3.10 12.82
C VAL A 127 23.18 -3.53 13.70
N LYS A 128 23.01 -4.56 14.53
CA LYS A 128 24.07 -5.10 15.41
C LYS A 128 25.29 -5.57 14.62
N LYS A 129 25.05 -6.34 13.54
CA LYS A 129 26.13 -6.93 12.74
C LYS A 129 26.96 -5.90 12.00
N ASN A 130 26.31 -4.85 11.49
CA ASN A 130 27.00 -3.81 10.71
C ASN A 130 27.61 -2.72 11.59
N LYS A 131 27.49 -2.79 12.92
CA LYS A 131 28.01 -1.78 13.87
C LYS A 131 27.66 -0.35 13.44
N PHE A 132 26.41 -0.14 13.01
CA PHE A 132 25.87 1.20 12.79
C PHE A 132 25.70 1.87 14.18
N GLU A 133 26.81 2.20 14.82
CA GLU A 133 26.90 2.77 16.17
C GLU A 133 27.42 4.22 16.13
N ASP A 134 27.64 4.80 14.95
CA ASP A 134 27.88 6.24 14.86
C ASP A 134 26.55 6.97 15.11
N PRO A 135 26.41 7.74 16.21
CA PRO A 135 25.20 8.49 16.51
C PRO A 135 24.85 9.53 15.43
N ASN A 136 25.76 9.84 14.50
CA ASN A 136 25.55 10.75 13.37
C ASN A 136 25.09 10.03 12.08
N ILE A 137 25.13 8.69 12.02
CA ILE A 137 24.58 7.96 10.88
C ILE A 137 23.08 7.78 11.11
N ILE A 138 22.29 8.60 10.43
CA ILE A 138 20.86 8.33 10.26
C ILE A 138 20.73 7.19 9.26
N VAL A 139 20.70 5.95 9.75
CA VAL A 139 20.27 4.83 8.92
C VAL A 139 18.76 4.97 8.74
N VAL A 140 18.36 5.67 7.67
CA VAL A 140 17.03 5.49 7.10
C VAL A 140 17.05 4.11 6.47
N VAL A 141 16.77 3.08 7.27
CA VAL A 141 16.28 1.82 6.73
C VAL A 141 14.90 2.20 6.23
N PRO A 142 14.66 2.40 4.91
CA PRO A 142 13.29 2.50 4.46
C PRO A 142 12.60 1.26 5.02
N TYR A 143 11.37 1.37 5.51
CA TYR A 143 10.56 0.17 5.68
C TYR A 143 10.64 -0.56 4.34
N ARG A 144 11.51 -1.59 4.25
CA ARG A 144 11.84 -2.19 2.97
C ARG A 144 10.54 -2.76 2.48
N ASP A 145 10.23 -2.30 1.29
CA ASP A 145 8.92 -2.35 0.71
C ASP A 145 8.39 -3.77 0.70
N PHE A 146 7.09 -3.86 0.93
CA PHE A 146 6.27 -5.00 0.56
C PHE A 146 6.66 -5.42 -0.87
N GLU A 147 7.21 -6.62 -1.04
CA GLU A 147 7.46 -7.14 -2.38
C GLU A 147 6.11 -7.40 -3.06
N ILE A 148 5.77 -6.55 -4.04
CA ILE A 148 4.71 -6.82 -5.02
C ILE A 148 5.42 -7.19 -6.33
N TYR A 149 5.40 -8.47 -6.68
CA TYR A 149 5.72 -8.90 -8.04
C TYR A 149 4.49 -8.76 -8.97
N LYS A 150 4.80 -8.54 -10.26
CA LYS A 150 4.08 -7.74 -11.26
C LYS A 150 2.63 -8.09 -11.61
N HIS A 151 1.92 -6.98 -11.91
CA HIS A 151 0.70 -6.70 -12.70
C HIS A 151 -0.47 -7.69 -12.67
N TYR A 152 -1.67 -7.11 -12.58
CA TYR A 152 -3.00 -7.73 -12.49
C TYR A 152 -3.44 -8.09 -11.07
N PHE A 153 -3.77 -7.07 -10.28
CA PHE A 153 -4.84 -7.22 -9.30
C PHE A 153 -6.10 -6.62 -9.93
N VAL A 154 -7.01 -7.50 -10.36
CA VAL A 154 -8.43 -7.16 -10.46
C VAL A 154 -8.97 -7.39 -9.06
N ASP A 155 -9.44 -6.34 -8.42
CA ASP A 155 -10.06 -6.47 -7.12
C ASP A 155 -11.40 -7.19 -7.28
N ASN A 156 -11.52 -8.39 -6.70
CA ASN A 156 -12.74 -9.18 -6.69
C ASN A 156 -13.58 -8.84 -5.45
N HIS A 157 -13.88 -7.56 -5.26
CA HIS A 157 -14.85 -7.14 -4.25
C HIS A 157 -16.24 -7.67 -4.62
N ARG A 158 -16.76 -8.60 -3.80
CA ARG A 158 -18.19 -8.86 -3.73
C ARG A 158 -18.78 -7.91 -2.69
N TYR A 159 -19.59 -6.96 -3.17
CA TYR A 159 -20.41 -6.07 -2.36
C TYR A 159 -21.46 -6.83 -1.54
#